data_AF-A0A5P2W8C4-F1
#
_entry.id   AF-A0A5P2W8C4-F1
#
_cell.length_a   1.000
_cell.length_b   1.000
_cell.length_c   1.000
_cell.angle_alpha   90.00
_cell.angle_beta   90.00
_cell.angle_gamma   90.00
#
_symmetry.space_group_name_H-M   'P 1'
#
loop_
_entity.id
_entity.type
_entity.pdbx_description
1 polymer ?
#
loop_
_entity_poly.entity_id
_entity_poly.type
_entity_poly.pdbx_seq_one_letter_code
_entity_poly.pdbx_strand_id
1 'polypeptide(L)'
;MTPLFTLFGPPAITLFLFVVGALPYALWVTRRKPSRPARWAVIGSAAAIAAYGAGTVYGLAFTNPLDLCAVKTGHGVYMDEGRDYSLISVSVDSFPPSVICHWASGHSTEVVWFWTAPLLYAGLACSVVCFALLLINRNKRRKALDDNQLDA
;
A
#
# COMPACT_ATOMS: atom_id res chain seq x y z
N MET A 1 -19.62 23.24 7.93
CA MET A 1 -20.03 22.81 6.58
C MET A 1 -18.97 21.85 6.07
N THR A 2 -19.24 20.55 6.08
CA THR A 2 -18.33 19.57 5.48
C THR A 2 -18.42 19.69 3.96
N PRO A 3 -17.30 19.84 3.23
CA PRO A 3 -17.35 19.98 1.79
C PRO A 3 -17.97 18.73 1.16
N LEU A 4 -18.82 18.90 0.16
CA LEU A 4 -19.50 17.82 -0.57
C LEU A 4 -18.52 16.72 -1.04
N PHE A 5 -17.27 17.12 -1.32
CA PHE A 5 -16.15 16.23 -1.65
C PHE A 5 -15.73 15.28 -0.52
N THR A 6 -15.82 15.67 0.75
CA THR A 6 -15.53 14.75 1.87
C THR A 6 -16.58 13.66 2.04
N LEU A 7 -17.83 13.91 1.64
CA LEU A 7 -18.93 12.94 1.75
C LEU A 7 -19.02 12.03 0.52
N PHE A 8 -18.86 12.59 -0.69
CA PHE A 8 -19.01 11.85 -1.96
C PHE A 8 -17.69 11.43 -2.62
N GLY A 9 -16.57 12.05 -2.25
CA GLY A 9 -15.25 11.73 -2.80
C GLY A 9 -14.84 10.28 -2.52
N PRO A 10 -14.80 9.82 -1.25
CA PRO A 10 -14.44 8.44 -0.94
C PRO A 10 -15.29 7.38 -1.65
N PRO A 11 -16.63 7.44 -1.67
CA PRO A 11 -17.44 6.44 -2.39
C PRO A 11 -17.27 6.53 -3.91
N ALA A 12 -17.13 7.73 -4.50
CA ALA A 12 -16.90 7.88 -5.94
C ALA A 12 -15.54 7.30 -6.36
N ILE A 13 -14.48 7.58 -5.59
CA ILE A 13 -13.13 7.03 -5.82
C ILE A 13 -13.16 5.50 -5.66
N THR A 14 -13.86 4.99 -4.66
CA THR A 14 -13.99 3.54 -4.43
C THR A 14 -14.68 2.84 -5.60
N LEU A 15 -15.79 3.40 -6.10
CA LEU A 15 -16.49 2.87 -7.28
C LEU A 15 -15.60 2.94 -8.52
N PHE A 16 -14.89 4.05 -8.74
CA PHE A 16 -13.98 4.19 -9.87
C PHE A 16 -12.86 3.14 -9.83
N LEU A 17 -12.19 2.97 -8.69
CA LEU A 17 -11.14 1.96 -8.51
C LEU A 17 -11.70 0.54 -8.68
N PHE A 18 -12.91 0.27 -8.21
CA PHE A 18 -13.57 -1.02 -8.39
C PHE A 18 -13.82 -1.31 -9.88
N VAL A 19 -14.35 -0.33 -10.63
CA VAL A 19 -14.61 -0.47 -12.07
C VAL A 19 -13.29 -0.66 -12.83
N VAL A 20 -12.28 0.17 -12.54
CA VAL A 20 -10.95 0.10 -13.17
C VAL A 20 -10.21 -1.19 -12.82
N GLY A 21 -10.45 -1.81 -11.66
CA GLY A 21 -9.88 -3.11 -11.31
C GLY A 21 -10.67 -4.30 -11.87
N ALA A 22 -11.99 -4.28 -11.72
CA ALA A 22 -12.87 -5.41 -12.04
C ALA A 22 -13.02 -5.63 -13.55
N LEU A 23 -13.11 -4.57 -14.36
CA LEU A 23 -13.22 -4.69 -15.82
C LEU A 23 -12.00 -5.37 -16.47
N PRO A 24 -10.75 -4.91 -16.25
CA PRO A 24 -9.59 -5.59 -16.83
C PRO A 24 -9.38 -6.98 -16.22
N TYR A 25 -9.72 -7.18 -14.94
CA TYR A 25 -9.68 -8.53 -14.34
C TYR A 25 -10.67 -9.47 -15.03
N ALA A 26 -11.92 -9.05 -15.24
CA ALA A 26 -12.94 -9.84 -15.92
C ALA A 26 -12.55 -10.12 -17.39
N LEU A 27 -12.04 -9.11 -18.11
CA LEU A 27 -11.52 -9.27 -19.47
C LEU A 27 -10.33 -10.23 -19.52
N TRP A 28 -9.42 -10.16 -18.55
CA TRP A 28 -8.28 -11.06 -18.45
C TRP A 28 -8.70 -12.50 -18.16
N VAL A 29 -9.62 -12.69 -17.21
CA VAL A 29 -10.13 -14.03 -16.83
C VAL A 29 -10.88 -14.69 -17.98
N THR A 30 -11.72 -13.93 -18.68
CA THR A 30 -12.51 -14.43 -19.82
C THR A 30 -11.64 -14.76 -21.04
N ARG A 31 -10.65 -13.92 -21.36
CA ARG A 31 -9.79 -14.13 -22.54
C ARG A 31 -8.66 -15.14 -22.34
N ARG A 32 -7.98 -15.12 -21.19
CA ARG A 32 -6.78 -15.94 -20.96
C ARG A 32 -7.04 -17.23 -20.19
N LYS A 33 -8.24 -17.41 -19.61
CA LYS A 33 -8.60 -18.55 -18.74
C LYS A 33 -7.44 -18.90 -17.76
N PRO A 34 -6.97 -17.92 -16.96
CA PRO A 34 -5.80 -18.10 -16.11
C PRO A 34 -6.06 -19.15 -15.04
N SER A 35 -5.00 -19.87 -14.68
CA SER A 35 -5.03 -20.85 -13.61
C SER A 35 -5.38 -20.22 -12.27
N ARG A 36 -5.95 -21.01 -11.35
CA ARG A 36 -6.32 -20.58 -10.00
C ARG A 36 -5.19 -19.84 -9.25
N PRO A 37 -3.91 -20.29 -9.26
CA PRO A 37 -2.83 -19.55 -8.60
C PRO A 37 -2.53 -18.20 -9.27
N ALA A 38 -2.63 -18.09 -10.59
CA ALA A 38 -2.43 -16.82 -11.29
C ALA A 38 -3.52 -15.80 -10.93
N ARG A 39 -4.76 -16.25 -10.71
CA ARG A 39 -5.85 -15.37 -10.24
C ARG A 39 -5.58 -14.83 -8.83
N TRP A 40 -5.17 -15.70 -7.90
CA TRP A 40 -4.80 -15.29 -6.55
C TRP A 40 -3.61 -14.35 -6.51
N ALA A 41 -2.63 -14.55 -7.40
CA ALA A 41 -1.49 -13.65 -7.55
C ALA A 41 -1.90 -12.22 -7.90
N VAL A 42 -2.77 -12.08 -8.89
CA VAL A 42 -3.26 -10.77 -9.35
C VAL A 42 -4.12 -10.10 -8.27
N ILE A 43 -4.97 -10.85 -7.57
CA ILE A 43 -5.78 -10.31 -6.47
C ILE A 43 -4.88 -9.87 -5.32
N GLY A 44 -3.92 -10.70 -4.92
CA GLY A 44 -2.98 -10.40 -3.83
C GLY A 44 -2.09 -9.19 -4.12
N SER A 45 -1.56 -9.08 -5.34
CA SER A 45 -0.76 -7.92 -5.74
C SER A 45 -1.60 -6.65 -5.82
N ALA A 46 -2.81 -6.71 -6.39
CA ALA A 46 -3.72 -5.57 -6.44
C ALA A 46 -4.12 -5.10 -5.03
N ALA A 47 -4.40 -6.03 -4.12
CA ALA A 47 -4.72 -5.72 -2.72
C ALA A 47 -3.52 -5.06 -2.01
N ALA A 48 -2.30 -5.56 -2.22
CA ALA A 48 -1.09 -4.97 -1.65
C ALA A 48 -0.84 -3.53 -2.17
N ILE A 49 -0.99 -3.31 -3.49
CA ILE A 49 -0.87 -1.98 -4.09
C ILE A 49 -1.94 -1.04 -3.55
N ALA A 50 -3.20 -1.50 -3.45
CA ALA A 50 -4.30 -0.71 -2.91
C ALA A 50 -4.06 -0.36 -1.43
N ALA A 51 -3.58 -1.31 -0.63
CA ALA A 51 -3.26 -1.07 0.78
C ALA A 51 -2.08 -0.09 0.95
N TYR A 52 -1.05 -0.22 0.12
CA TYR A 52 0.07 0.73 0.08
C TYR A 52 -0.38 2.14 -0.33
N GLY A 53 -1.16 2.24 -1.41
CA GLY A 53 -1.73 3.48 -1.90
C GLY A 53 -2.69 4.14 -0.90
N ALA A 54 -3.50 3.35 -0.19
CA ALA A 54 -4.34 3.85 0.89
C ALA A 54 -3.48 4.35 2.06
N GLY A 55 -2.39 3.67 2.41
CA GLY A 55 -1.47 4.13 3.45
C GLY A 55 -0.76 5.44 3.10
N THR A 56 -0.29 5.59 1.86
CA THR A 56 0.32 6.84 1.40
C THR A 56 -0.70 7.96 1.29
N VAL A 57 -1.88 7.73 0.72
CA VAL A 57 -2.88 8.78 0.56
C VAL A 57 -3.51 9.15 1.91
N TYR A 58 -3.84 8.19 2.77
CA TYR A 58 -4.43 8.48 4.07
C TYR A 58 -3.42 9.16 5.01
N GLY A 59 -2.16 8.67 5.03
CA GLY A 59 -1.10 9.23 5.86
C GLY A 59 -0.57 10.60 5.40
N LEU A 60 -0.64 10.91 4.10
CA LEU A 60 -0.07 12.14 3.54
C LEU A 60 -1.10 13.17 3.10
N ALA A 61 -2.29 12.76 2.66
CA ALA A 61 -3.29 13.67 2.10
C ALA A 61 -4.40 14.07 3.09
N PHE A 62 -4.62 13.29 4.15
CA PHE A 62 -5.72 13.54 5.09
C PHE A 62 -5.29 13.90 6.51
N THR A 63 -4.03 13.66 6.86
CA THR A 63 -3.43 14.08 8.14
C THR A 63 -2.40 15.18 7.88
N ASN A 64 -2.59 16.34 8.51
CA ASN A 64 -1.56 17.36 8.51
C ASN A 64 -0.34 16.79 9.25
N PRO A 65 0.84 16.72 8.63
CA PRO A 65 2.01 16.10 9.24
C PRO A 65 2.42 16.78 10.57
N LEU A 66 2.05 18.05 10.76
CA LEU A 66 2.19 18.75 12.03
C LEU A 66 1.34 18.15 13.14
N ASP A 67 0.10 17.75 12.83
CA ASP A 67 -0.85 17.17 13.79
C ASP A 67 -0.53 15.70 14.12
N LEU A 68 0.31 15.04 13.31
CA LEU A 68 0.86 13.70 13.61
C LEU A 68 2.05 13.78 14.57
N CYS A 69 2.84 14.85 14.46
CA CYS A 69 4.03 15.04 15.27
C CYS A 69 3.70 15.61 16.65
N ALA A 70 2.76 16.56 16.72
CA ALA A 70 2.62 17.43 17.87
C ALA A 70 1.17 17.89 18.10
N VAL A 71 0.87 18.22 19.35
CA VAL A 71 -0.40 18.86 19.71
C VAL A 71 -0.25 20.38 19.67
N LYS A 72 -1.22 21.03 19.04
CA LYS A 72 -1.29 22.48 19.00
C LYS A 72 -1.78 23.02 20.34
N THR A 73 -0.91 23.76 21.04
CA THR A 73 -1.26 24.48 22.27
C THR A 73 -2.22 25.64 22.00
N GLY A 74 -2.87 26.16 23.04
CA GLY A 74 -3.75 27.34 22.94
C GLY A 74 -3.07 28.61 22.40
N HIS A 75 -1.72 28.65 22.43
CA HIS A 75 -0.91 29.72 21.86
C HIS A 75 -0.49 29.48 20.40
N GLY A 76 -0.96 28.38 19.79
CA GLY A 76 -0.67 28.04 18.40
C GLY A 76 0.68 27.36 18.17
N VAL A 77 1.42 27.03 19.23
CA VAL A 77 2.70 26.32 19.16
C VAL A 77 2.48 24.81 19.19
N TYR A 78 3.15 24.09 18.30
CA TYR A 78 3.15 22.63 18.23
C TYR A 78 4.18 22.05 19.21
N MET A 79 3.72 21.32 20.22
CA MET A 79 4.56 20.69 21.25
C MET A 79 4.41 19.16 21.21
N ASP A 80 5.48 18.46 21.60
CA ASP A 80 5.47 17.01 21.83
C ASP A 80 4.48 16.67 22.97
N GLU A 81 3.60 15.67 22.78
CA GLU A 81 2.61 15.26 23.79
C GLU A 81 3.25 14.78 25.10
N GLY A 82 4.51 14.32 25.05
CA GLY A 82 5.23 13.83 26.22
C GLY A 82 6.36 14.74 26.73
N ARG A 83 6.67 15.84 26.03
CA ARG A 83 7.85 16.69 26.32
C ARG A 83 7.62 18.15 25.94
N ASP A 84 8.23 19.09 26.66
CA ASP A 84 8.11 20.53 26.41
C ASP A 84 9.02 21.04 25.26
N TYR A 85 9.16 20.26 24.18
CA TYR A 85 9.95 20.66 23.02
C TYR A 85 9.04 21.11 21.88
N SER A 86 9.35 22.28 21.31
CA SER A 86 8.65 22.78 20.13
C SER A 86 9.13 22.08 18.86
N LEU A 87 8.19 21.83 17.96
CA LEU A 87 8.47 21.29 16.63
C LEU A 87 9.17 22.34 15.75
N ILE A 88 10.34 22.00 15.20
CA ILE A 88 11.08 22.87 14.25
C ILE A 88 10.58 22.65 12.82
N SER A 89 10.56 21.39 12.41
CA SER A 89 10.23 21.01 11.04
C SER A 89 9.73 19.58 10.97
N VAL A 90 9.06 19.28 9.86
CA VAL A 90 8.55 17.94 9.57
C VAL A 90 9.02 17.53 8.19
N SER A 91 9.60 16.34 8.11
CA SER A 91 9.92 15.68 6.83
C SER A 91 8.95 14.53 6.60
N VAL A 92 8.66 14.27 5.34
CA VAL A 92 7.72 13.24 4.92
C VAL A 92 8.42 12.34 3.92
N ASP A 93 8.57 11.07 4.28
CA ASP A 93 9.13 10.06 3.40
C ASP A 93 8.02 9.26 2.73
N SER A 94 8.16 9.09 1.42
CA SER A 94 7.17 8.41 0.59
C SER A 94 7.39 6.90 0.51
N PHE A 95 8.57 6.40 0.87
CA PHE A 95 8.88 4.97 0.89
C PHE A 95 10.06 4.63 1.83
N PRO A 96 9.83 3.90 2.93
CA PRO A 96 8.52 3.55 3.48
C PRO A 96 7.74 4.81 3.89
N PRO A 97 6.39 4.81 3.84
CA PRO A 97 5.59 5.95 4.29
C PRO A 97 5.86 6.26 5.77
N SER A 98 6.57 7.36 6.05
CA SER A 98 6.87 7.80 7.41
C SER A 98 6.91 9.33 7.52
N VAL A 99 6.72 9.82 8.74
CA VAL A 99 6.78 11.24 9.08
C VAL A 99 7.87 11.43 10.12
N ILE A 100 8.88 12.25 9.81
CA ILE A 100 10.00 12.55 10.71
C ILE A 100 9.77 13.93 11.32
N CYS A 101 9.68 13.98 12.64
CA CYS A 101 9.48 15.18 13.42
C CYS A 101 10.82 15.66 13.99
N HIS A 102 11.23 16.88 13.65
CA HIS A 102 12.46 17.48 14.16
C HIS A 102 12.16 18.45 15.31
N TRP A 103 12.77 18.23 16.47
CA TRP A 103 12.47 18.95 17.70
C TRP A 103 13.53 19.99 18.06
N ALA A 104 13.13 21.02 18.80
CA ALA A 104 14.03 22.06 19.30
C ALA A 104 15.17 21.56 20.19
N SER A 105 15.00 20.39 20.82
CA SER A 105 16.05 19.70 21.58
C SER A 105 17.19 19.15 20.72
N GLY A 106 17.05 19.17 19.38
CA GLY A 106 17.99 18.56 18.45
C GLY A 106 17.76 17.06 18.21
N HIS A 107 16.75 16.46 18.85
CA HIS A 107 16.35 15.08 18.57
C HIS A 107 15.32 15.00 17.44
N SER A 108 15.19 13.83 16.83
CA SER A 108 14.17 13.56 15.80
C SER A 108 13.40 12.29 16.16
N THR A 109 12.10 12.29 15.92
CA THR A 109 11.24 11.11 16.11
C THR A 109 10.60 10.72 14.79
N GLU A 110 10.43 9.43 14.55
CA GLU A 110 9.81 8.90 13.34
C GLU A 110 8.45 8.28 13.68
N VAL A 111 7.42 8.73 12.98
CA VAL A 111 6.06 8.19 13.07
C VAL A 111 5.83 7.31 11.84
N VAL A 112 5.78 6.00 12.07
CA VAL A 112 5.41 5.00 11.07
C VAL A 112 4.08 4.40 11.47
N TRP A 113 3.12 4.39 10.55
CA TRP A 113 1.84 3.73 10.82
C TRP A 113 2.05 2.23 11.05
N PHE A 114 1.47 1.71 12.14
CA PHE A 114 1.71 0.33 12.60
C PHE A 114 1.31 -0.75 11.59
N TRP A 115 0.38 -0.45 10.67
CA TRP A 115 -0.08 -1.38 9.64
C TRP A 115 0.81 -1.39 8.38
N THR A 116 1.64 -0.36 8.17
CA THR A 116 2.40 -0.20 6.93
C THR A 116 3.39 -1.34 6.72
N ALA A 117 4.19 -1.68 7.74
CA ALA A 117 5.16 -2.77 7.66
C ALA A 117 4.49 -4.15 7.46
N PRO A 118 3.47 -4.56 8.25
CA PRO A 118 2.74 -5.80 8.03
C PRO A 118 2.17 -5.95 6.62
N LEU A 119 1.56 -4.90 6.07
CA LEU A 119 0.96 -4.91 4.73
C LEU A 119 2.03 -5.01 3.63
N LEU A 120 3.15 -4.30 3.78
CA LEU A 120 4.29 -4.37 2.85
C LEU A 120 4.87 -5.78 2.81
N TYR A 121 5.14 -6.38 3.98
CA TYR A 121 5.66 -7.75 4.07
C TYR A 121 4.66 -8.79 3.57
N ALA A 122 3.37 -8.64 3.86
CA ALA A 122 2.33 -9.53 3.34
C ALA A 122 2.23 -9.46 1.81
N GLY A 123 2.31 -8.25 1.23
CA GLY A 123 2.34 -8.05 -0.22
C GLY A 123 3.58 -8.66 -0.87
N LEU A 124 4.75 -8.46 -0.26
CA LEU A 124 6.02 -9.01 -0.75
C LEU A 124 6.03 -10.55 -0.67
N ALA A 125 5.57 -11.13 0.43
CA ALA A 125 5.43 -12.57 0.58
C ALA A 125 4.47 -13.15 -0.46
N CYS A 126 3.31 -12.50 -0.68
CA CYS A 126 2.36 -12.93 -1.69
C CYS A 126 2.96 -12.88 -3.11
N SER A 127 3.68 -11.79 -3.44
CA SER A 127 4.41 -11.64 -4.70
C SER A 127 5.41 -12.78 -4.91
N VAL A 128 6.26 -13.06 -3.92
CA VAL A 128 7.29 -14.11 -4.00
C VAL A 128 6.66 -15.49 -4.19
N VAL A 129 5.64 -15.83 -3.39
CA VAL A 129 4.93 -17.11 -3.50
C VAL A 129 4.29 -17.25 -4.89
N CYS A 130 3.67 -16.20 -5.39
CA CYS A 130 3.03 -16.22 -6.69
C CYS A 130 4.03 -16.34 -7.84
N PHE A 131 5.15 -15.64 -7.78
CA PHE A 131 6.25 -15.79 -8.74
C PHE A 131 6.82 -17.20 -8.72
N ALA A 132 7.06 -17.76 -7.54
CA ALA A 132 7.54 -19.13 -7.38
C ALA A 132 6.57 -20.14 -8.01
N LEU A 133 5.26 -20.02 -7.74
CA LEU A 133 4.24 -20.88 -8.32
C LEU A 133 4.16 -20.78 -9.85
N LEU A 134 4.31 -19.57 -10.41
CA LEU A 134 4.36 -19.37 -11.86
C LEU A 134 5.61 -20.02 -12.48
N LEU A 135 6.78 -19.87 -11.85
CA LEU A 135 8.02 -20.50 -12.31
C LEU A 135 7.94 -22.03 -12.24
N ILE A 136 7.43 -22.58 -11.14
CA ILE A 136 7.23 -24.04 -10.98
C ILE A 136 6.29 -24.57 -12.06
N ASN A 137 5.17 -23.90 -12.32
CA ASN A 137 4.23 -24.32 -13.36
C ASN A 137 4.84 -24.26 -14.76
N ARG A 138 5.64 -23.23 -15.08
CA ARG A 138 6.36 -23.15 -16.36
C ARG A 138 7.36 -24.30 -16.50
N ASN A 139 8.08 -24.63 -15.43
CA ASN A 139 9.06 -25.71 -15.45
C ASN A 139 8.38 -27.08 -15.65
N LYS A 140 7.28 -27.35 -14.94
CA LYS A 140 6.48 -28.56 -15.13
C LYS A 140 5.95 -28.70 -16.57
N ARG A 141 5.49 -27.59 -17.16
CA ARG A 141 5.01 -27.58 -18.55
C ARG A 141 6.10 -27.88 -19.56
N ARG A 142 7.32 -27.40 -19.33
CA ARG A 142 8.46 -27.71 -20.20
C ARG A 142 8.83 -29.19 -20.12
N LYS A 143 8.95 -29.74 -18.90
CA LYS A 143 9.25 -31.17 -18.71
C LYS A 143 8.23 -32.08 -19.39
N ALA A 144 6.94 -31.81 -19.21
CA ALA A 144 5.89 -32.60 -19.86
C ALA A 144 5.92 -32.53 -21.40
N LEU A 145 6.48 -31.46 -21.97
CA LEU A 145 6.62 -31.30 -23.43
C LEU A 145 7.85 -32.05 -23.96
N ASP A 146 8.92 -32.08 -23.17
CA ASP A 146 10.16 -32.84 -23.43
C ASP A 146 9.91 -34.35 -23.36
N ASP A 147 9.20 -34.83 -22.31
CA ASP A 147 8.84 -36.24 -22.15
C ASP A 147 7.99 -36.74 -23.34
N ASN A 148 6.99 -35.97 -23.76
CA ASN A 148 6.16 -36.29 -24.93
C ASN A 148 6.94 -36.29 -26.25
N GLN A 149 8.10 -35.63 -26.32
CA GLN A 149 8.94 -35.61 -27.50
C GLN A 149 9.94 -36.78 -27.52
N LEU A 150 10.25 -37.38 -26.37
CA LEU A 150 11.02 -38.63 -26.28
C LEU A 150 10.17 -39.87 -26.58
N ASP A 151 8.87 -39.82 -26.33
CA ASP A 151 7.95 -40.94 -26.55
C ASP A 151 7.38 -41.03 -27.99
N ALA A 152 7.71 -40.08 -28.87
CA ALA A 152 7.22 -39.97 -30.26
C ALA A 152 8.28 -40.33 -31.31
#